data_AF-A0A1Q9CS77-F1
#
_entry.id   AF-A0A1Q9CS77-F1
#
_cell.length_a   1.000
_cell.length_b   1.000
_cell.length_c   1.000
_cell.angle_alpha   90.00
_cell.angle_beta   90.00
_cell.angle_gamma   90.00
#
_symmetry.space_group_name_H-M   'P 1'
#
loop_
_entity.id
_entity.type
_entity.pdbx_description
1 polymer ?
#
loop_
_entity_poly.entity_id
_entity_poly.type
_entity_poly.pdbx_seq_one_letter_code
_entity_poly.pdbx_strand_id
1 'polypeptide(L)'
;MYKVDKASMLPAVMRNDPCLAARPDMRRSMEEWWGGSLWDPRDPSSGEFFGSDFTCGSSMRDVLAALRLSDGESERLALAVAEGDLVEAERLLAASADVTPALHLALQIGAAPETVELLAACCSRLNVWLPEPAVVTWARATCRAALSGRPLRGATAKLDSLLLAGADVNSIGRGCETALHILARTLQLLWQESQRYSLRSKSLSREIQEHPSDKNVFEGSAVTALLFAFNVERRCNQRCHESSTSQETQQELNKLWHDLVSRGADASMADGESSSALERLSATQCTDLLVSKRRTYAMRRYHHARTSHTSSSEQWDISRSSARSVAETVEEKSKIGGDTDTPGTAVGGAMVCG
;
A
#
# COMPACT_ATOMS: atom_id res chain seq x y z
N MET A 1 40.34 -13.94 11.39
CA MET A 1 38.91 -14.22 11.64
C MET A 1 38.26 -12.93 12.12
N TYR A 2 37.54 -12.21 11.25
CA TYR A 2 36.72 -11.08 11.69
C TYR A 2 35.43 -11.66 12.28
N LYS A 3 35.15 -11.35 13.56
CA LYS A 3 33.81 -11.57 14.12
C LYS A 3 32.88 -10.64 13.36
N VAL A 4 31.99 -11.20 12.56
CA VAL A 4 30.87 -10.45 11.99
C VAL A 4 29.96 -10.15 13.19
N ASP A 5 30.00 -8.92 13.68
CA ASP A 5 29.08 -8.47 14.72
C ASP A 5 27.65 -8.63 14.19
N LYS A 6 26.84 -9.39 14.92
CA LYS A 6 25.40 -9.56 14.60
C LYS A 6 24.79 -8.18 14.54
N ALA A 7 24.40 -7.77 13.34
CA ALA A 7 23.97 -6.41 13.12
C ALA A 7 22.61 -6.20 13.80
N SER A 8 22.54 -5.25 14.72
CA SER A 8 21.37 -4.94 15.55
C SER A 8 20.09 -4.71 14.72
N MET A 9 18.99 -5.34 15.16
CA MET A 9 17.65 -5.27 14.54
C MET A 9 16.84 -4.03 14.94
N LEU A 10 17.36 -3.22 15.86
CA LEU A 10 16.74 -1.95 16.21
C LEU A 10 16.78 -1.00 15.00
N PRO A 11 15.73 -0.20 14.76
CA PRO A 11 15.78 0.92 13.83
C PRO A 11 17.02 1.79 14.09
N ALA A 12 17.65 2.31 13.03
CA ALA A 12 18.89 3.07 13.16
C ALA A 12 18.76 4.27 14.12
N VAL A 13 17.58 4.89 14.16
CA VAL A 13 17.22 5.98 15.09
C VAL A 13 17.33 5.52 16.55
N MET A 14 16.86 4.32 16.87
CA MET A 14 16.91 3.78 18.24
C MET A 14 18.29 3.26 18.62
N ARG A 15 19.10 2.79 17.65
CA ARG A 15 20.49 2.38 17.92
C ARG A 15 21.38 3.54 18.35
N ASN A 16 21.09 4.73 17.83
CA ASN A 16 21.86 5.93 18.09
C ASN A 16 21.30 6.75 19.26
N ASP A 17 20.26 6.26 19.94
CA ASP A 17 19.68 6.92 21.12
C ASP A 17 20.64 6.77 22.32
N PRO A 18 21.14 7.88 22.90
CA PRO A 18 22.09 7.84 24.02
C PRO A 18 21.49 7.19 25.28
N CYS A 19 20.19 7.31 25.50
CA CYS A 19 19.49 6.72 26.64
C CYS A 19 19.38 5.19 26.49
N LEU A 20 19.21 4.69 25.27
CA LEU A 20 19.27 3.25 24.98
C LEU A 20 20.71 2.72 25.04
N ALA A 21 21.69 3.49 24.56
CA ALA A 21 23.10 3.12 24.65
C ALA A 21 23.57 2.96 26.11
N ALA A 22 23.04 3.79 27.02
CA ALA A 22 23.31 3.70 28.46
C ALA A 22 22.62 2.52 29.17
N ARG A 23 21.70 1.80 28.49
CA ARG A 23 20.88 0.71 29.06
C ARG A 23 20.98 -0.57 28.21
N PRO A 24 22.09 -1.32 28.30
CA PRO A 24 22.33 -2.49 27.44
C PRO A 24 21.29 -3.61 27.60
N ASP A 25 20.70 -3.77 28.79
CA ASP A 25 19.65 -4.77 29.01
C ASP A 25 18.32 -4.35 28.36
N MET A 26 17.96 -3.06 28.43
CA MET A 26 16.78 -2.52 27.74
C MET A 26 16.96 -2.60 26.23
N ARG A 27 18.17 -2.28 25.73
CA ARG A 27 18.53 -2.49 24.32
C ARG A 27 18.41 -3.96 23.93
N ARG A 28 18.91 -4.90 24.74
CA ARG A 28 18.79 -6.35 24.50
C ARG A 28 17.33 -6.79 24.50
N SER A 29 16.51 -6.35 25.46
CA SER A 29 15.08 -6.66 25.49
C SER A 29 14.33 -6.06 24.30
N MET A 30 14.71 -4.87 23.84
CA MET A 30 14.12 -4.29 22.62
C MET A 30 14.61 -4.99 21.37
N GLU A 31 15.87 -5.43 21.31
CA GLU A 31 16.41 -6.27 20.23
C GLU A 31 15.81 -7.68 20.26
N GLU A 32 15.43 -8.22 21.41
CA GLU A 32 14.69 -9.48 21.57
C GLU A 32 13.19 -9.30 21.28
N TRP A 33 12.64 -8.10 21.51
CA TRP A 33 11.25 -7.78 21.19
C TRP A 33 11.08 -7.50 19.69
N TRP A 34 12.04 -6.79 19.08
CA TRP A 34 12.11 -6.54 17.64
C TRP A 34 12.66 -7.73 16.86
N GLY A 35 13.64 -8.43 17.42
CA GLY A 35 14.37 -9.55 16.82
C GLY A 35 14.06 -10.89 17.46
N GLY A 36 12.90 -11.02 18.13
CA GLY A 36 12.44 -12.28 18.71
C GLY A 36 12.28 -13.34 17.64
N SER A 37 13.35 -14.12 17.42
CA SER A 37 13.57 -15.33 16.60
C SER A 37 12.91 -15.46 15.22
N LEU A 38 12.12 -14.50 14.76
CA LEU A 38 11.22 -14.64 13.62
C LEU A 38 11.27 -13.46 12.64
N TRP A 39 12.17 -12.50 12.85
CA TRP A 39 12.29 -11.34 11.97
C TRP A 39 13.74 -10.86 11.89
N ASP A 40 14.44 -11.28 10.82
CA ASP A 40 15.66 -10.65 10.33
C ASP A 40 15.32 -9.90 9.02
N PRO A 41 15.26 -8.55 9.03
CA PRO A 41 14.94 -7.76 7.84
C PRO A 41 15.98 -7.89 6.71
N ARG A 42 17.15 -8.51 6.95
CA ARG A 42 18.18 -8.75 5.93
C ARG A 42 18.18 -10.17 5.40
N ASP A 43 17.49 -11.07 6.08
CA ASP A 43 17.26 -12.42 5.60
C ASP A 43 15.88 -12.46 4.94
N PRO A 44 15.79 -12.37 3.59
CA PRO A 44 14.52 -12.50 2.89
C PRO A 44 13.83 -13.84 3.18
N SER A 45 14.55 -14.84 3.70
CA SER A 45 13.98 -16.13 4.13
C SER A 45 13.44 -16.12 5.57
N SER A 46 13.88 -15.21 6.44
CA SER A 46 13.31 -15.10 7.80
C SER A 46 11.97 -14.36 7.83
N GLY A 47 11.71 -13.56 6.78
CA GLY A 47 10.38 -13.09 6.44
C GLY A 47 9.39 -14.25 6.25
N GLU A 48 9.85 -15.45 5.89
CA GLU A 48 8.99 -16.63 5.62
C GLU A 48 8.43 -17.31 6.88
N PHE A 49 8.76 -16.89 8.10
CA PHE A 49 8.27 -17.59 9.30
C PHE A 49 7.00 -16.96 9.91
N PHE A 50 6.73 -15.67 9.64
CA PHE A 50 5.41 -15.02 9.88
C PHE A 50 4.84 -14.36 8.62
N GLY A 51 5.70 -14.00 7.67
CA GLY A 51 5.37 -13.85 6.27
C GLY A 51 5.79 -15.11 5.52
N SER A 52 5.56 -16.30 6.12
CA SER A 52 5.24 -17.43 5.27
C SER A 52 4.19 -16.84 4.38
N ASP A 53 4.49 -16.85 3.09
CA ASP A 53 3.44 -16.77 2.14
C ASP A 53 2.38 -17.73 2.69
N PHE A 54 1.24 -17.17 3.10
CA PHE A 54 -0.03 -17.70 2.65
C PHE A 54 0.09 -17.76 1.13
N THR A 55 0.93 -18.70 0.68
CA THR A 55 0.96 -19.24 -0.64
C THR A 55 -0.46 -19.70 -0.85
N CYS A 56 -0.85 -19.80 -2.10
CA CYS A 56 -2.15 -20.30 -2.50
C CYS A 56 -2.42 -21.77 -2.05
N GLY A 57 -1.78 -22.28 -0.99
CA GLY A 57 -1.93 -23.62 -0.41
C GLY A 57 -1.87 -23.71 1.12
N SER A 58 -1.65 -22.64 1.89
CA SER A 58 -1.83 -22.72 3.35
C SER A 58 -3.31 -22.94 3.68
N SER A 59 -3.62 -23.89 4.55
CA SER A 59 -5.02 -24.18 4.86
C SER A 59 -5.64 -22.99 5.61
N MET A 60 -6.95 -22.75 5.42
CA MET A 60 -7.69 -21.74 6.19
C MET A 60 -7.47 -21.89 7.71
N ARG A 61 -7.33 -23.15 8.17
CA ARG A 61 -7.03 -23.48 9.56
C ARG A 61 -5.68 -22.89 10.03
N ASP A 62 -4.69 -22.81 9.16
CA ASP A 62 -3.39 -22.21 9.49
C ASP A 62 -3.51 -20.67 9.63
N VAL A 63 -4.37 -20.03 8.81
CA VAL A 63 -4.71 -18.60 8.97
C VAL A 63 -5.35 -18.35 10.32
N LEU A 64 -6.37 -19.15 10.65
CA LEU A 64 -7.11 -19.03 11.91
C LEU A 64 -6.22 -19.31 13.13
N ALA A 65 -5.35 -20.31 13.04
CA ALA A 65 -4.39 -20.63 14.09
C ALA A 65 -3.36 -19.49 14.30
N ALA A 66 -2.90 -18.86 13.22
CA ALA A 66 -1.98 -17.72 13.29
C ALA A 66 -2.63 -16.48 13.94
N LEU A 67 -3.94 -16.30 13.77
CA LEU A 67 -4.72 -15.22 14.39
C LEU A 67 -4.94 -15.43 15.90
N ARG A 68 -4.60 -16.61 16.45
CA ARG A 68 -4.72 -16.94 17.89
C ARG A 68 -6.09 -16.60 18.48
N LEU A 69 -7.14 -16.95 17.76
CA LEU A 69 -8.52 -16.76 18.21
C LEU A 69 -8.76 -17.58 19.48
N SER A 70 -8.83 -16.91 20.63
CA SER A 70 -9.06 -17.55 21.93
C SER A 70 -10.55 -17.78 22.22
N ASP A 71 -11.43 -17.19 21.41
CA ASP A 71 -12.87 -17.22 21.57
C ASP A 71 -13.53 -17.93 20.36
N GLY A 72 -14.41 -18.88 20.66
CA GLY A 72 -15.11 -19.65 19.64
C GLY A 72 -16.05 -18.79 18.79
N GLU A 73 -16.55 -17.66 19.30
CA GLU A 73 -17.38 -16.75 18.50
C GLU A 73 -16.57 -16.01 17.44
N SER A 74 -15.37 -15.57 17.78
CA SER A 74 -14.44 -14.93 16.84
C SER A 74 -13.95 -15.90 15.77
N GLU A 75 -13.72 -17.17 16.11
CA GLU A 75 -13.43 -18.22 15.14
C GLU A 75 -14.60 -18.47 14.19
N ARG A 76 -15.82 -18.56 14.73
CA ARG A 76 -17.03 -18.69 13.91
C ARG A 76 -17.25 -17.48 13.01
N LEU A 77 -16.95 -16.26 13.48
CA LEU A 77 -17.07 -15.06 12.68
C LEU A 77 -16.09 -15.09 11.51
N ALA A 78 -14.85 -15.48 11.77
CA ALA A 78 -13.83 -15.64 10.74
C ALA A 78 -14.22 -16.70 9.70
N LEU A 79 -14.81 -17.83 10.13
CA LEU A 79 -15.35 -18.85 9.23
C LEU A 79 -16.53 -18.33 8.38
N ALA A 80 -17.50 -17.65 8.99
CA ALA A 80 -18.63 -17.05 8.25
C ALA A 80 -18.15 -16.05 7.19
N VAL A 81 -17.15 -15.23 7.52
CA VAL A 81 -16.50 -14.29 6.60
C VAL A 81 -15.78 -15.02 5.46
N ALA A 82 -15.10 -16.13 5.75
CA ALA A 82 -14.44 -16.95 4.74
C ALA A 82 -15.42 -17.61 3.76
N GLU A 83 -16.59 -18.00 4.27
CA GLU A 83 -17.68 -18.59 3.48
C GLU A 83 -18.50 -17.53 2.73
N GLY A 84 -18.37 -16.25 3.10
CA GLY A 84 -19.16 -15.15 2.55
C GLY A 84 -20.59 -15.08 3.10
N ASP A 85 -20.86 -15.71 4.24
CA ASP A 85 -22.16 -15.66 4.92
C ASP A 85 -22.29 -14.36 5.72
N LEU A 86 -22.81 -13.32 5.05
CA LEU A 86 -23.00 -12.00 5.65
C LEU A 86 -24.02 -12.03 6.80
N VAL A 87 -25.04 -12.91 6.73
CA VAL A 87 -26.11 -12.98 7.74
C VAL A 87 -25.58 -13.58 9.04
N GLU A 88 -24.81 -14.67 8.96
CA GLU A 88 -24.16 -15.25 10.13
C GLU A 88 -23.09 -14.31 10.70
N ALA A 89 -22.36 -13.58 9.84
CA ALA A 89 -21.41 -12.57 10.29
C ALA A 89 -22.09 -11.44 11.09
N GLU A 90 -23.20 -10.88 10.60
CA GLU A 90 -24.00 -9.88 11.33
C GLU A 90 -24.49 -10.41 12.67
N ARG A 91 -24.99 -11.66 12.70
CA ARG A 91 -25.47 -12.31 13.92
C ARG A 91 -24.36 -12.48 14.95
N LEU A 92 -23.15 -12.85 14.52
CA LEU A 92 -21.98 -13.03 15.39
C LEU A 92 -21.40 -11.69 15.87
N LEU A 93 -21.45 -10.64 15.04
CA LEU A 93 -21.08 -9.27 15.47
C LEU A 93 -22.03 -8.76 16.56
N ALA A 94 -23.33 -9.05 16.46
CA ALA A 94 -24.29 -8.73 17.51
C ALA A 94 -24.02 -9.49 18.84
N ALA A 95 -23.34 -10.64 18.77
CA ALA A 95 -22.92 -11.40 19.94
C ALA A 95 -21.63 -10.86 20.59
N SER A 96 -21.04 -9.76 20.08
CA SER A 96 -19.78 -9.17 20.56
C SER A 96 -18.52 -9.97 20.27
N ALA A 97 -18.52 -10.79 19.21
CA ALA A 97 -17.31 -11.44 18.71
C ALA A 97 -16.21 -10.40 18.37
N ASP A 98 -14.94 -10.75 18.58
CA ASP A 98 -13.83 -9.86 18.19
C ASP A 98 -13.76 -9.78 16.66
N VAL A 99 -14.09 -8.61 16.13
CA VAL A 99 -14.14 -8.36 14.69
C VAL A 99 -12.76 -8.17 14.07
N THR A 100 -11.74 -7.84 14.88
CA THR A 100 -10.41 -7.47 14.37
C THR A 100 -9.81 -8.60 13.52
N PRO A 101 -9.71 -9.85 14.01
CA PRO A 101 -9.14 -10.94 13.23
C PRO A 101 -9.95 -11.28 11.98
N ALA A 102 -11.28 -11.21 12.07
CA ALA A 102 -12.19 -11.45 10.96
C ALA A 102 -12.01 -10.40 9.85
N LEU A 103 -11.80 -9.13 10.20
CA LEU A 103 -11.48 -8.07 9.23
C LEU A 103 -10.14 -8.33 8.53
N HIS A 104 -9.09 -8.71 9.27
CA HIS A 104 -7.80 -9.04 8.65
C HIS A 104 -7.91 -10.23 7.70
N LEU A 105 -8.65 -11.27 8.09
CA LEU A 105 -8.93 -12.41 7.23
C LEU A 105 -9.67 -11.97 5.97
N ALA A 106 -10.75 -11.18 6.11
CA ALA A 106 -11.53 -10.66 4.99
C ALA A 106 -10.66 -9.92 3.97
N LEU A 107 -9.75 -9.06 4.45
CA LEU A 107 -8.80 -8.34 3.60
C LEU A 107 -7.84 -9.29 2.88
N GLN A 108 -7.30 -10.29 3.58
CA GLN A 108 -6.31 -11.23 3.03
C GLN A 108 -6.90 -12.16 1.97
N ILE A 109 -8.11 -12.69 2.19
CA ILE A 109 -8.80 -13.57 1.23
C ILE A 109 -9.44 -12.77 0.08
N GLY A 110 -9.52 -11.45 0.21
CA GLY A 110 -10.13 -10.59 -0.79
C GLY A 110 -11.65 -10.66 -0.80
N ALA A 111 -12.29 -10.78 0.38
CA ALA A 111 -13.74 -10.83 0.58
C ALA A 111 -14.48 -9.66 -0.12
N ALA A 112 -15.80 -9.77 -0.26
CA ALA A 112 -16.61 -8.74 -0.90
C ALA A 112 -16.49 -7.38 -0.17
N PRO A 113 -16.56 -6.22 -0.88
CA PRO A 113 -16.49 -4.90 -0.25
C PRO A 113 -17.51 -4.71 0.87
N GLU A 114 -18.71 -5.26 0.73
CA GLU A 114 -19.81 -5.16 1.70
C GLU A 114 -19.45 -5.86 3.02
N THR A 115 -18.78 -7.01 2.95
CA THR A 115 -18.26 -7.71 4.13
C THR A 115 -17.18 -6.88 4.82
N VAL A 116 -16.27 -6.26 4.06
CA VAL A 116 -15.22 -5.39 4.63
C VAL A 116 -15.83 -4.14 5.27
N GLU A 117 -16.85 -3.55 4.65
CA GLU A 117 -17.59 -2.40 5.18
C GLU A 117 -18.25 -2.72 6.53
N LEU A 118 -19.00 -3.82 6.61
CA LEU A 118 -19.62 -4.29 7.84
C LEU A 118 -18.59 -4.48 8.95
N LEU A 119 -17.52 -5.23 8.68
CA LEU A 119 -16.50 -5.53 9.67
C LEU A 119 -15.72 -4.28 10.10
N ALA A 120 -15.40 -3.39 9.16
CA ALA A 120 -14.68 -2.14 9.45
C ALA A 120 -15.51 -1.21 10.34
N ALA A 121 -16.81 -1.07 10.05
CA ALA A 121 -17.71 -0.23 10.84
C ALA A 121 -17.84 -0.69 12.30
N CYS A 122 -17.71 -1.99 12.56
CA CYS A 122 -17.73 -2.57 13.90
C CYS A 122 -16.35 -2.60 14.59
N CYS A 123 -15.26 -2.29 13.88
CA CYS A 123 -13.90 -2.44 14.39
C CYS A 123 -13.39 -1.16 15.06
N SER A 124 -13.16 -1.20 16.37
CA SER A 124 -12.57 -0.08 17.12
C SER A 124 -11.04 0.00 17.01
N ARG A 125 -10.39 -1.03 16.44
CA ARG A 125 -8.93 -1.23 16.47
C ARG A 125 -8.27 -1.16 15.09
N LEU A 126 -8.79 -0.36 14.18
CA LEU A 126 -8.31 -0.27 12.79
C LEU A 126 -6.84 0.18 12.65
N ASN A 127 -6.36 1.00 13.59
CA ASN A 127 -5.03 1.64 13.53
C ASN A 127 -4.03 1.06 14.54
N VAL A 128 -4.38 -0.05 15.20
CA VAL A 128 -3.49 -0.68 16.16
C VAL A 128 -2.32 -1.34 15.42
N TRP A 129 -1.15 -1.38 16.04
CA TRP A 129 0.06 -1.96 15.45
C TRP A 129 0.02 -3.50 15.35
N LEU A 130 -0.69 -4.16 16.29
CA LEU A 130 -0.88 -5.61 16.34
C LEU A 130 -2.36 -5.96 16.56
N PRO A 131 -3.01 -6.65 15.59
CA PRO A 131 -2.52 -6.95 14.23
C PRO A 131 -2.12 -5.68 13.45
N GLU A 132 -1.39 -5.81 12.32
CA GLU A 132 -0.98 -4.65 11.50
C GLU A 132 -2.17 -3.73 11.21
N PRO A 133 -1.99 -2.41 11.05
CA PRO A 133 -3.11 -1.54 10.73
C PRO A 133 -3.90 -2.02 9.51
N ALA A 134 -5.22 -1.86 9.53
CA ALA A 134 -6.12 -2.43 8.52
C ALA A 134 -5.78 -1.95 7.11
N VAL A 135 -5.42 -0.66 6.94
CA VAL A 135 -5.00 -0.08 5.65
C VAL A 135 -3.69 -0.71 5.15
N VAL A 136 -2.75 -1.04 6.04
CA VAL A 136 -1.51 -1.74 5.66
C VAL A 136 -1.82 -3.17 5.23
N THR A 137 -2.68 -3.87 5.98
CA THR A 137 -3.11 -5.24 5.62
C THR A 137 -3.79 -5.27 4.26
N TRP A 138 -4.68 -4.30 3.99
CA TRP A 138 -5.32 -4.12 2.69
C TRP A 138 -4.29 -3.93 1.57
N ALA A 139 -3.29 -3.06 1.78
CA ALA A 139 -2.27 -2.80 0.78
C ALA A 139 -1.44 -4.06 0.47
N ARG A 140 -1.04 -4.83 1.49
CA ARG A 140 -0.31 -6.10 1.31
C ARG A 140 -1.16 -7.13 0.56
N ALA A 141 -2.42 -7.31 0.95
CA ALA A 141 -3.32 -8.26 0.28
C ALA A 141 -3.58 -7.89 -1.18
N THR A 142 -3.80 -6.60 -1.46
CA THR A 142 -3.99 -6.06 -2.81
C THR A 142 -2.73 -6.26 -3.66
N CYS A 143 -1.56 -5.98 -3.11
CA CYS A 143 -0.29 -6.18 -3.81
C CYS A 143 0.02 -7.65 -4.07
N ARG A 144 -0.31 -8.56 -3.14
CA ARG A 144 -0.20 -10.00 -3.34
C ARG A 144 -1.16 -10.48 -4.44
N ALA A 145 -2.39 -9.98 -4.49
CA ALA A 145 -3.32 -10.25 -5.57
C ALA A 145 -2.74 -9.80 -6.92
N ALA A 146 -2.19 -8.58 -6.98
CA ALA A 146 -1.56 -8.04 -8.18
C ALA A 146 -0.39 -8.90 -8.70
N LEU A 147 0.53 -9.27 -7.81
CA LEU A 147 1.69 -10.09 -8.16
C LEU A 147 1.32 -11.52 -8.57
N SER A 148 0.16 -12.02 -8.12
CA SER A 148 -0.39 -13.32 -8.54
C SER A 148 -1.25 -13.24 -9.81
N GLY A 149 -1.36 -12.07 -10.45
CA GLY A 149 -2.21 -11.84 -11.61
C GLY A 149 -3.71 -11.95 -11.29
N ARG A 150 -4.10 -11.87 -10.02
CA ARG A 150 -5.51 -11.86 -9.61
C ARG A 150 -6.09 -10.46 -9.79
N PRO A 151 -7.34 -10.33 -10.27
CA PRO A 151 -7.95 -9.04 -10.51
C PRO A 151 -8.17 -8.28 -9.20
N LEU A 152 -7.93 -6.96 -9.17
CA LEU A 152 -8.04 -6.13 -7.96
C LEU A 152 -9.47 -5.61 -7.74
N ARG A 153 -10.47 -6.49 -7.92
CA ARG A 153 -11.89 -6.13 -7.86
C ARG A 153 -12.24 -5.53 -6.49
N GLY A 154 -12.84 -4.34 -6.53
CA GLY A 154 -13.31 -3.64 -5.33
C GLY A 154 -12.20 -3.15 -4.40
N ALA A 155 -10.91 -3.14 -4.81
CA ALA A 155 -9.83 -2.67 -3.96
C ALA A 155 -10.03 -1.22 -3.49
N THR A 156 -10.50 -0.32 -4.38
CA THR A 156 -10.86 1.06 -4.02
C THR A 156 -12.04 1.11 -3.05
N ALA A 157 -13.10 0.32 -3.28
CA ALA A 157 -14.26 0.30 -2.40
C ALA A 157 -13.89 -0.16 -0.98
N LYS A 158 -13.06 -1.21 -0.86
CA LYS A 158 -12.54 -1.69 0.42
C LYS A 158 -11.72 -0.62 1.15
N LEU A 159 -10.86 0.09 0.42
CA LEU A 159 -10.11 1.22 0.98
C LEU A 159 -11.06 2.32 1.48
N ASP A 160 -12.07 2.67 0.69
CA ASP A 160 -13.05 3.68 1.07
C ASP A 160 -13.81 3.28 2.33
N SER A 161 -14.25 2.02 2.44
CA SER A 161 -14.89 1.49 3.64
C SER A 161 -14.00 1.58 4.88
N LEU A 162 -12.69 1.24 4.76
CA LEU A 162 -11.74 1.36 5.87
C LEU A 162 -11.57 2.81 6.31
N LEU A 163 -11.44 3.75 5.37
CA LEU A 163 -11.24 5.16 5.69
C LEU A 163 -12.51 5.81 6.25
N LEU A 164 -13.69 5.43 5.75
CA LEU A 164 -14.98 5.83 6.33
C LEU A 164 -15.12 5.36 7.79
N ALA A 165 -14.61 4.18 8.11
CA ALA A 165 -14.57 3.66 9.48
C ALA A 165 -13.49 4.31 10.36
N GLY A 166 -12.71 5.27 9.84
CA GLY A 166 -11.69 6.00 10.60
C GLY A 166 -10.31 5.35 10.60
N ALA A 167 -10.03 4.43 9.67
CA ALA A 167 -8.68 3.95 9.49
C ALA A 167 -7.77 5.09 9.00
N ASP A 168 -6.57 5.19 9.57
CA ASP A 168 -5.59 6.21 9.21
C ASP A 168 -4.75 5.73 8.02
N VAL A 169 -4.79 6.53 6.96
CA VAL A 169 -4.09 6.26 5.70
C VAL A 169 -2.56 6.26 5.85
N ASN A 170 -2.05 6.95 6.88
CA ASN A 170 -0.62 7.04 7.20
C ASN A 170 -0.19 6.07 8.29
N SER A 171 -1.09 5.17 8.72
CA SER A 171 -0.74 4.14 9.70
C SER A 171 0.42 3.29 9.20
N ILE A 172 1.32 3.02 10.12
CA ILE A 172 2.59 2.36 9.86
C ILE A 172 2.45 0.90 10.30
N GLY A 173 2.83 -0.03 9.43
CA GLY A 173 2.86 -1.46 9.71
C GLY A 173 4.28 -1.98 9.98
N ARG A 174 4.46 -3.30 9.90
CA ARG A 174 5.77 -3.91 10.12
C ARG A 174 6.78 -3.39 9.09
N GLY A 175 8.03 -3.23 9.53
CA GLY A 175 9.10 -2.62 8.72
C GLY A 175 9.01 -1.10 8.61
N CYS A 176 8.15 -0.47 9.42
CA CYS A 176 7.83 0.95 9.34
C CYS A 176 7.27 1.35 7.96
N GLU A 177 6.60 0.42 7.25
CA GLU A 177 6.03 0.67 5.94
C GLU A 177 4.58 1.16 6.07
N THR A 178 4.22 2.17 5.27
CA THR A 178 2.80 2.50 5.04
C THR A 178 2.23 1.73 3.85
N ALA A 179 0.92 1.83 3.65
CA ALA A 179 0.26 1.37 2.44
C ALA A 179 0.90 1.93 1.16
N LEU A 180 1.35 3.19 1.15
CA LEU A 180 2.07 3.75 -0.01
C LEU A 180 3.40 3.05 -0.25
N HIS A 181 4.22 2.80 0.78
CA HIS A 181 5.49 2.09 0.61
C HIS A 181 5.30 0.70 -0.01
N ILE A 182 4.28 -0.02 0.45
CA ILE A 182 3.93 -1.35 -0.05
C ILE A 182 3.55 -1.27 -1.54
N LEU A 183 2.70 -0.32 -1.93
CA LEU A 183 2.31 -0.11 -3.33
C LEU A 183 3.50 0.32 -4.22
N ALA A 184 4.37 1.22 -3.74
CA ALA A 184 5.57 1.64 -4.48
C ALA A 184 6.45 0.45 -4.83
N ARG A 185 6.74 -0.39 -3.82
CA ARG A 185 7.56 -1.60 -4.02
C ARG A 185 6.93 -2.54 -5.05
N THR A 186 5.63 -2.79 -4.95
CA THR A 186 4.95 -3.68 -5.91
C THR A 186 4.92 -3.10 -7.32
N LEU A 187 4.65 -1.80 -7.47
CA LEU A 187 4.76 -1.12 -8.76
C LEU A 187 6.17 -1.23 -9.34
N GLN A 188 7.21 -1.03 -8.52
CA GLN A 188 8.60 -1.16 -8.93
C GLN A 188 8.90 -2.57 -9.46
N LEU A 189 8.45 -3.62 -8.77
CA LEU A 189 8.61 -5.02 -9.18
C LEU A 189 7.93 -5.30 -10.53
N LEU A 190 6.66 -4.90 -10.69
CA LEU A 190 5.91 -5.09 -11.94
C LEU A 190 6.56 -4.34 -13.12
N TRP A 191 7.09 -3.14 -12.88
CA TRP A 191 7.84 -2.42 -13.91
C TRP A 191 9.13 -3.14 -14.31
N GLN A 192 9.90 -3.63 -13.36
CA GLN A 192 11.13 -4.39 -13.65
C GLN A 192 10.80 -5.65 -14.46
N GLU A 193 9.72 -6.32 -14.11
CA GLU A 193 9.24 -7.51 -14.81
C GLU A 193 8.84 -7.17 -16.26
N SER A 194 8.05 -6.11 -16.45
CA SER A 194 7.68 -5.59 -17.78
C SER A 194 8.91 -5.23 -18.64
N GLN A 195 9.93 -4.61 -18.05
CA GLN A 195 11.19 -4.32 -18.74
C GLN A 195 11.95 -5.58 -19.15
N ARG A 196 12.03 -6.59 -18.27
CA ARG A 196 12.66 -7.88 -18.59
C ARG A 196 11.94 -8.57 -19.74
N TYR A 197 10.61 -8.56 -19.76
CA TYR A 197 9.82 -9.08 -20.87
C TYR A 197 10.09 -8.33 -22.18
N SER A 198 10.13 -6.99 -22.14
CA SER A 198 10.44 -6.16 -23.31
C SER A 198 11.82 -6.46 -23.90
N LEU A 199 12.85 -6.56 -23.06
CA LEU A 199 14.22 -6.86 -23.49
C LEU A 199 14.33 -8.27 -24.09
N ARG A 200 13.72 -9.27 -23.44
CA ARG A 200 13.70 -10.65 -23.94
C ARG A 200 12.96 -10.76 -25.28
N SER A 201 11.87 -10.03 -25.45
CA SER A 201 11.13 -9.97 -26.72
C SER A 201 12.01 -9.38 -27.83
N LYS A 202 12.70 -8.26 -27.58
CA LYS A 202 13.59 -7.63 -28.56
C LYS A 202 14.76 -8.53 -28.92
N SER A 203 15.33 -9.25 -27.95
CA SER A 203 16.41 -10.20 -28.18
C SER A 203 15.97 -11.34 -29.11
N LEU A 204 14.80 -11.93 -28.87
CA LEU A 204 14.23 -12.97 -29.72
C LEU A 204 13.92 -12.46 -31.13
N SER A 205 13.39 -11.23 -31.26
CA SER A 205 13.16 -10.63 -32.57
C SER A 205 14.45 -10.41 -33.36
N ARG A 206 15.55 -10.02 -32.70
CA ARG A 206 16.86 -9.88 -33.35
C ARG A 206 17.42 -11.23 -33.78
N GLU A 207 17.34 -12.25 -32.94
CA GLU A 207 17.80 -13.61 -33.25
C GLU A 207 17.08 -14.18 -34.48
N ILE A 208 15.76 -13.96 -34.60
CA ILE A 208 14.97 -14.34 -35.77
C ILE A 208 15.40 -13.55 -37.03
N GLN A 209 15.78 -12.29 -36.88
CA GLN A 209 16.17 -11.42 -37.99
C GLN A 209 17.61 -11.66 -38.48
N GLU A 210 18.52 -12.07 -37.59
CA GLU A 210 19.95 -12.29 -37.88
C GLU A 210 20.23 -13.68 -38.50
N HIS A 211 19.33 -14.65 -38.32
CA HIS A 211 19.45 -15.99 -38.91
C HIS A 211 18.38 -16.32 -39.97
N PRO A 212 18.18 -15.50 -41.03
CA PRO A 212 17.21 -15.80 -42.08
C PRO A 212 17.70 -16.87 -43.07
N SER A 213 18.99 -17.24 -42.99
CA SER A 213 19.74 -17.95 -44.05
C SER A 213 19.88 -19.45 -43.83
N ASP A 214 19.64 -19.98 -42.62
CA ASP A 214 19.65 -21.44 -42.35
C ASP A 214 18.35 -22.13 -42.80
N LYS A 215 17.79 -21.69 -43.92
CA LYS A 215 16.63 -22.31 -44.56
C LYS A 215 16.93 -23.71 -45.10
N ASN A 216 18.21 -24.04 -45.31
CA ASN A 216 18.63 -25.35 -45.82
C ASN A 216 18.84 -26.40 -44.71
N VAL A 217 18.76 -26.03 -43.42
CA VAL A 217 18.89 -27.00 -42.30
C VAL A 217 17.54 -27.63 -41.92
N PHE A 218 16.43 -27.09 -42.43
CA PHE A 218 15.07 -27.59 -42.16
C PHE A 218 14.42 -28.32 -43.34
N GLU A 219 15.19 -28.83 -44.30
CA GLU A 219 14.65 -29.68 -45.39
C GLU A 219 14.16 -31.06 -44.90
N GLY A 220 14.30 -31.38 -43.60
CA GLY A 220 13.94 -32.69 -43.06
C GLY A 220 12.48 -32.93 -42.64
N SER A 221 11.69 -31.91 -42.33
CA SER A 221 10.26 -32.12 -42.03
C SER A 221 9.51 -30.80 -41.88
N ALA A 222 8.54 -30.55 -42.76
CA ALA A 222 7.56 -29.46 -42.61
C ALA A 222 6.86 -29.49 -41.23
N VAL A 223 6.78 -30.67 -40.59
CA VAL A 223 6.21 -30.84 -39.25
C VAL A 223 7.07 -30.14 -38.18
N THR A 224 8.40 -30.14 -38.29
CA THR A 224 9.27 -29.49 -37.29
C THR A 224 9.18 -27.97 -37.41
N ALA A 225 9.10 -27.43 -38.62
CA ALA A 225 8.89 -26.01 -38.86
C ALA A 225 7.51 -25.55 -38.34
N LEU A 226 6.44 -26.35 -38.58
CA LEU A 226 5.11 -26.08 -38.06
C LEU A 226 5.05 -26.20 -36.53
N LEU A 227 5.71 -27.19 -35.91
CA LEU A 227 5.78 -27.31 -34.45
C LEU A 227 6.58 -26.17 -33.82
N PHE A 228 7.65 -25.69 -34.47
CA PHE A 228 8.38 -24.53 -34.01
C PHE A 228 7.53 -23.27 -34.10
N ALA A 229 6.88 -23.02 -35.25
CA ALA A 229 5.97 -21.90 -35.44
C ALA A 229 4.79 -21.94 -34.45
N PHE A 230 4.18 -23.10 -34.25
CA PHE A 230 3.09 -23.29 -33.29
C PHE A 230 3.55 -23.09 -31.84
N ASN A 231 4.75 -23.56 -31.46
CA ASN A 231 5.30 -23.32 -30.13
C ASN A 231 5.68 -21.85 -29.92
N VAL A 232 6.18 -21.15 -30.96
CA VAL A 232 6.43 -19.72 -30.93
C VAL A 232 5.11 -18.96 -30.78
N GLU A 233 4.11 -19.29 -31.59
CA GLU A 233 2.78 -18.67 -31.55
C GLU A 233 2.08 -18.92 -30.20
N ARG A 234 2.12 -20.14 -29.67
CA ARG A 234 1.55 -20.45 -28.35
C ARG A 234 2.28 -19.70 -27.23
N ARG A 235 3.61 -19.61 -27.28
CA ARG A 235 4.40 -18.79 -26.34
C ARG A 235 4.13 -17.30 -26.51
N CYS A 236 3.91 -16.83 -27.72
CA CYS A 236 3.53 -15.44 -28.01
C CYS A 236 2.14 -15.14 -27.46
N ASN A 237 1.12 -15.98 -27.74
CA ASN A 237 -0.24 -15.80 -27.25
C ASN A 237 -0.32 -15.88 -25.71
N GLN A 238 0.41 -16.80 -25.09
CA GLN A 238 0.48 -16.88 -23.63
C GLN A 238 1.14 -15.62 -23.04
N ARG A 239 2.23 -15.12 -23.64
CA ARG A 239 2.87 -13.86 -23.23
C ARG A 239 2.01 -12.62 -23.52
N CYS A 240 1.23 -12.62 -24.60
CA CYS A 240 0.31 -11.53 -24.93
C CYS A 240 -0.79 -11.44 -23.86
N HIS A 241 -1.32 -12.58 -23.42
CA HIS A 241 -2.25 -12.60 -22.30
C HIS A 241 -1.60 -12.13 -20.99
N GLU A 242 -0.43 -12.67 -20.62
CA GLU A 242 0.30 -12.27 -19.40
C GLU A 242 0.68 -10.77 -19.41
N SER A 243 1.05 -10.22 -20.57
CA SER A 243 1.39 -8.79 -20.70
C SER A 243 0.16 -7.89 -20.62
N SER A 244 -0.99 -8.30 -21.19
CA SER A 244 -2.24 -7.55 -21.06
C SER A 244 -2.71 -7.48 -19.61
N THR A 245 -2.68 -8.60 -18.88
CA THR A 245 -3.07 -8.65 -17.46
C THR A 245 -2.10 -7.88 -16.58
N SER A 246 -0.79 -7.94 -16.87
CA SER A 246 0.23 -7.18 -16.13
C SER A 246 0.04 -5.68 -16.30
N GLN A 247 -0.25 -5.21 -17.53
CA GLN A 247 -0.47 -3.80 -17.81
C GLN A 247 -1.76 -3.29 -17.15
N GLU A 248 -2.86 -4.05 -17.20
CA GLU A 248 -4.11 -3.71 -16.50
C GLU A 248 -3.90 -3.63 -14.99
N THR A 249 -3.24 -4.63 -14.39
CA THR A 249 -2.92 -4.66 -12.96
C THR A 249 -2.07 -3.44 -12.56
N GLN A 250 -1.08 -3.09 -13.38
CA GLN A 250 -0.24 -1.91 -13.15
C GLN A 250 -1.05 -0.61 -13.20
N GLN A 251 -2.01 -0.48 -14.13
CA GLN A 251 -2.90 0.68 -14.19
C GLN A 251 -3.81 0.78 -12.96
N GLU A 252 -4.34 -0.35 -12.48
CA GLU A 252 -5.15 -0.39 -11.26
C GLU A 252 -4.33 0.01 -10.03
N LEU A 253 -3.11 -0.49 -9.88
CA LEU A 253 -2.23 -0.08 -8.77
C LEU A 253 -1.84 1.40 -8.84
N ASN A 254 -1.58 1.94 -10.03
CA ASN A 254 -1.36 3.38 -10.22
C ASN A 254 -2.58 4.21 -9.78
N LYS A 255 -3.79 3.73 -10.09
CA LYS A 255 -5.03 4.37 -9.64
C LYS A 255 -5.12 4.35 -8.11
N LEU A 256 -4.87 3.20 -7.48
CA LEU A 256 -4.89 3.06 -6.01
C LEU A 256 -3.86 3.94 -5.32
N TRP A 257 -2.65 4.04 -5.89
CA TRP A 257 -1.63 4.98 -5.43
C TRP A 257 -2.15 6.42 -5.41
N HIS A 258 -2.75 6.87 -6.52
CA HIS A 258 -3.30 8.22 -6.59
C HIS A 258 -4.49 8.42 -5.65
N ASP A 259 -5.31 7.39 -5.46
CA ASP A 259 -6.44 7.42 -4.55
C ASP A 259 -5.98 7.61 -3.10
N LEU A 260 -4.93 6.91 -2.65
CA LEU A 260 -4.30 7.13 -1.34
C LEU A 260 -3.74 8.55 -1.20
N VAL A 261 -2.92 9.01 -2.15
CA VAL A 261 -2.34 10.36 -2.11
C VAL A 261 -3.44 11.43 -2.08
N SER A 262 -4.53 11.23 -2.83
CA SER A 262 -5.67 12.17 -2.82
C SER A 262 -6.43 12.21 -1.50
N ARG A 263 -6.30 11.16 -0.67
CA ARG A 263 -6.94 11.00 0.65
C ARG A 263 -5.99 11.36 1.79
N GLY A 264 -4.85 11.98 1.50
CA GLY A 264 -3.92 12.50 2.51
C GLY A 264 -2.78 11.56 2.89
N ALA A 265 -2.54 10.49 2.11
CA ALA A 265 -1.36 9.67 2.31
C ALA A 265 -0.08 10.47 2.00
N ASP A 266 0.85 10.51 2.95
CA ASP A 266 2.11 11.23 2.84
C ASP A 266 3.15 10.40 2.10
N ALA A 267 3.44 10.80 0.86
CA ALA A 267 4.43 10.14 0.01
C ALA A 267 5.88 10.50 0.38
N SER A 268 6.08 11.49 1.27
CA SER A 268 7.40 11.93 1.76
C SER A 268 7.80 11.26 3.07
N MET A 269 6.86 10.58 3.74
CA MET A 269 7.17 9.87 4.98
C MET A 269 8.18 8.76 4.69
N ALA A 270 9.23 8.70 5.50
CA ALA A 270 10.29 7.71 5.36
C ALA A 270 9.91 6.40 6.06
N ASP A 271 10.26 5.27 5.45
CA ASP A 271 10.13 3.95 6.06
C ASP A 271 11.30 3.59 6.99
N GLY A 272 11.37 2.32 7.42
CA GLY A 272 12.44 1.82 8.29
C GLY A 272 13.83 1.85 7.65
N GLU A 273 13.90 1.94 6.32
CA GLU A 273 15.13 2.09 5.53
C GLU A 273 15.47 3.56 5.26
N SER A 274 14.72 4.49 5.88
CA SER A 274 14.82 5.94 5.66
C SER A 274 14.55 6.36 4.21
N SER A 275 13.85 5.52 3.44
CA SER A 275 13.45 5.83 2.07
C SER A 275 11.97 6.20 2.04
N SER A 276 11.65 7.28 1.34
CA SER A 276 10.25 7.61 1.06
C SER A 276 9.66 6.68 0.01
N ALA A 277 8.33 6.60 -0.04
CA ALA A 277 7.63 5.80 -1.05
C ALA A 277 7.97 6.26 -2.49
N LEU A 278 8.27 7.55 -2.70
CA LEU A 278 8.71 8.08 -4.00
C LEU A 278 10.15 7.72 -4.34
N GLU A 279 11.06 7.69 -3.37
CA GLU A 279 12.47 7.35 -3.60
C GLU A 279 12.67 5.88 -4.01
N ARG A 280 11.71 5.00 -3.66
CA ARG A 280 11.68 3.61 -4.13
C ARG A 280 11.40 3.49 -5.64
N LEU A 281 10.79 4.52 -6.24
CA LEU A 281 10.49 4.55 -7.66
C LEU A 281 11.61 5.25 -8.43
N SER A 282 11.96 4.75 -9.62
CA SER A 282 12.90 5.44 -10.49
C SER A 282 12.31 6.78 -10.97
N ALA A 283 13.16 7.71 -11.40
CA ALA A 283 12.71 9.01 -11.93
C ALA A 283 11.71 8.87 -13.09
N THR A 284 11.88 7.84 -13.94
CA THR A 284 10.94 7.54 -15.04
C THR A 284 9.61 7.02 -14.50
N GLN A 285 9.63 6.12 -13.52
CA GLN A 285 8.42 5.60 -12.86
C GLN A 285 7.63 6.71 -12.16
N CYS A 286 8.32 7.60 -11.44
CA CYS A 286 7.72 8.79 -10.84
C CYS A 286 7.09 9.70 -11.90
N THR A 287 7.78 9.92 -13.02
CA THR A 287 7.25 10.73 -14.12
C THR A 287 5.99 10.12 -14.72
N ASP A 288 6.00 8.81 -15.00
CA ASP A 288 4.85 8.08 -15.55
C ASP A 288 3.65 8.12 -14.59
N LEU A 289 3.91 7.94 -13.30
CA LEU A 289 2.91 8.02 -12.25
C LEU A 289 2.31 9.44 -12.16
N LEU A 290 3.14 10.49 -12.20
CA LEU A 290 2.66 11.88 -12.21
C LEU A 290 1.90 12.24 -13.51
N VAL A 291 2.30 11.70 -14.67
CA VAL A 291 1.60 11.89 -15.94
C VAL A 291 0.22 11.22 -15.90
N SER A 292 0.13 10.01 -15.34
CA SER A 292 -1.14 9.30 -15.11
C SER A 292 -2.09 10.13 -14.23
N LYS A 293 -1.56 10.73 -13.15
CA LYS A 293 -2.32 11.68 -12.31
C LYS A 293 -2.87 12.83 -13.13
N ARG A 294 -2.03 13.52 -13.91
CA ARG A 294 -2.45 14.68 -14.71
C ARG A 294 -3.58 14.34 -15.67
N ARG A 295 -3.51 13.20 -16.36
CA ARG A 295 -4.59 12.73 -17.25
C ARG A 295 -5.89 12.51 -16.48
N THR A 296 -5.82 11.86 -15.33
CA THR A 296 -7.00 11.57 -14.49
C THR A 296 -7.64 12.85 -13.94
N TYR A 297 -6.83 13.78 -13.43
CA TYR A 297 -7.33 15.07 -12.91
C TYR A 297 -7.87 15.97 -14.02
N ALA A 298 -7.20 16.04 -15.18
CA ALA A 298 -7.68 16.79 -16.32
C ALA A 298 -9.03 16.24 -16.82
N MET A 299 -9.17 14.91 -16.90
CA MET A 299 -10.44 14.25 -17.23
C MET A 299 -11.53 14.54 -16.20
N ARG A 300 -11.24 14.46 -14.89
CA ARG A 300 -12.23 14.79 -13.85
C ARG A 300 -12.67 16.25 -13.93
N ARG A 301 -11.75 17.20 -14.17
CA ARG A 301 -12.09 18.61 -14.38
C ARG A 301 -12.93 18.82 -15.63
N TYR A 302 -12.59 18.16 -16.73
CA TYR A 302 -13.36 18.22 -17.97
C TYR A 302 -14.77 17.64 -17.78
N HIS A 303 -14.89 16.47 -17.15
CA HIS A 303 -16.17 15.86 -16.83
C HIS A 303 -17.00 16.75 -15.91
N HIS A 304 -16.41 17.27 -14.84
CA HIS A 304 -17.08 18.20 -13.95
C HIS A 304 -17.57 19.42 -14.72
N ALA A 305 -16.72 20.08 -15.49
CA ALA A 305 -17.08 21.23 -16.32
C ALA A 305 -18.17 20.90 -17.37
N ARG A 306 -18.24 19.65 -17.84
CA ARG A 306 -19.27 19.19 -18.79
C ARG A 306 -20.59 18.89 -18.11
N THR A 307 -20.58 18.29 -16.91
CA THR A 307 -21.80 17.91 -16.17
C THR A 307 -22.39 19.07 -15.39
N SER A 308 -21.55 19.97 -14.89
CA SER A 308 -22.00 21.25 -14.36
C SER A 308 -22.36 22.12 -15.56
N HIS A 309 -23.60 22.01 -16.06
CA HIS A 309 -24.18 22.86 -17.10
C HIS A 309 -24.18 24.36 -16.76
N THR A 310 -23.60 24.77 -15.64
CA THR A 310 -23.10 26.13 -15.43
C THR A 310 -22.05 26.43 -16.50
N SER A 311 -22.42 27.30 -17.43
CA SER A 311 -21.54 27.96 -18.38
C SER A 311 -20.14 28.11 -17.78
N SER A 312 -19.14 27.47 -18.40
CA SER A 312 -17.73 27.51 -17.96
C SER A 312 -17.25 28.94 -17.66
N SER A 313 -17.83 29.95 -18.34
CA SER A 313 -17.55 31.36 -18.06
C SER A 313 -17.93 31.79 -16.62
N GLU A 314 -19.12 31.41 -16.14
CA GLU A 314 -19.63 31.87 -14.84
C GLU A 314 -18.86 31.24 -13.66
N GLN A 315 -18.43 29.99 -13.79
CA GLN A 315 -17.73 29.30 -12.71
C GLN A 315 -16.29 29.81 -12.49
N TRP A 316 -15.62 30.25 -13.56
CA TRP A 316 -14.32 30.92 -13.46
C TRP A 316 -14.45 32.32 -12.85
N ASP A 317 -15.53 33.04 -13.17
CA ASP A 317 -15.80 34.35 -12.58
C ASP A 317 -16.13 34.24 -11.08
N ILE A 318 -16.95 33.26 -10.66
CA ILE A 318 -17.27 33.01 -9.25
C ILE A 318 -16.01 32.68 -8.43
N SER A 319 -15.11 31.85 -8.98
CA SER A 319 -13.86 31.48 -8.30
C SER A 319 -12.90 32.67 -8.16
N ARG A 320 -12.86 33.58 -9.15
CA ARG A 320 -12.06 34.81 -9.08
C ARG A 320 -12.66 35.85 -8.13
N SER A 321 -13.98 36.02 -8.10
CA SER A 321 -14.64 36.93 -7.16
C SER A 321 -14.50 36.46 -5.72
N SER A 322 -14.54 35.14 -5.47
CA SER A 322 -14.35 34.59 -4.12
C SER A 322 -12.90 34.70 -3.64
N ALA A 323 -11.90 34.58 -4.54
CA ALA A 323 -10.50 34.80 -4.17
C ALA A 323 -10.19 36.28 -3.89
N ARG A 324 -10.86 37.21 -4.60
CA ARG A 324 -10.75 38.65 -4.33
C ARG A 324 -11.38 39.06 -3.00
N SER A 325 -12.56 38.54 -2.65
CA SER A 325 -13.20 38.89 -1.38
C SER A 325 -12.38 38.45 -0.17
N VAL A 326 -11.72 37.29 -0.25
CA VAL A 326 -10.83 36.81 0.82
C VAL A 326 -9.59 37.69 0.95
N ALA A 327 -8.99 38.13 -0.17
CA ALA A 327 -7.86 39.05 -0.14
C ALA A 327 -8.23 40.42 0.49
N GLU A 328 -9.42 40.95 0.18
CA GLU A 328 -9.90 42.21 0.77
C GLU A 328 -10.14 42.09 2.29
N THR A 329 -10.69 40.97 2.77
CA THR A 329 -10.89 40.76 4.22
C THR A 329 -9.58 40.58 5.02
N VAL A 330 -8.50 40.13 4.37
CA VAL A 330 -7.17 40.02 4.99
C VAL A 330 -6.48 41.38 5.06
N GLU A 331 -6.67 42.23 4.05
CA GLU A 331 -6.13 43.60 4.04
C GLU A 331 -6.82 44.48 5.10
N GLU A 332 -8.14 44.34 5.27
CA GLU A 332 -8.90 45.14 6.25
C GLU A 332 -8.54 44.79 7.71
N LYS A 333 -8.22 43.52 8.00
CA LYS A 333 -7.75 43.11 9.34
C LYS A 333 -6.34 43.59 9.69
N SER A 334 -5.50 43.89 8.71
CA SER A 334 -4.15 44.41 8.94
C SER A 334 -4.10 45.89 9.33
N LYS A 335 -5.22 46.62 9.18
CA LYS A 335 -5.31 48.06 9.53
C LYS A 335 -5.86 48.36 10.92
N ILE A 336 -6.36 47.37 11.65
CA ILE A 336 -7.05 47.57 12.95
C ILE A 336 -6.18 47.18 14.16
N GLY A 337 -5.00 46.56 13.95
CA GLY A 337 -4.11 46.10 15.02
C GLY A 337 -2.98 47.07 15.36
N GLY A 338 -3.29 48.25 15.88
CA GLY A 338 -2.29 49.22 16.32
C GLY A 338 -2.83 50.08 17.45
N ASP A 339 -2.94 49.50 18.65
CA ASP A 339 -2.84 50.16 19.96
C ASP A 339 -3.34 49.19 21.03
N THR A 340 -2.42 48.44 21.63
CA THR A 340 -2.65 47.83 22.94
C THR A 340 -1.45 48.13 23.83
N ASP A 341 -1.65 49.18 24.64
CA ASP A 341 -0.83 49.54 25.77
C ASP A 341 -0.59 48.33 26.68
N THR A 342 0.68 48.14 27.05
CA THR A 342 1.12 47.11 27.99
C THR A 342 1.24 47.76 29.38
N PRO A 343 0.38 47.44 30.37
CA PRO A 343 0.60 47.89 31.73
C PRO A 343 1.54 46.91 32.44
N GLY A 344 2.67 47.45 32.90
CA GLY A 344 3.63 46.74 33.74
C GLY A 344 2.99 46.22 35.02
N THR A 345 3.31 44.98 35.37
CA THR A 345 3.05 44.42 36.70
C THR A 345 4.37 43.98 37.30
N ALA A 346 4.84 44.79 38.25
CA ALA A 346 5.96 44.50 39.13
C ALA A 346 5.41 44.38 40.56
N VAL A 347 5.39 43.16 41.11
CA VAL A 347 5.36 42.82 42.56
C VAL A 347 5.83 41.34 42.58
N GLY A 348 6.92 40.90 43.19
CA GLY A 348 7.41 41.17 44.56
C GLY A 348 6.86 40.09 45.50
N GLY A 349 7.64 39.05 45.83
CA GLY A 349 7.20 38.04 46.80
C GLY A 349 8.22 36.94 47.03
N ALA A 350 8.90 37.03 48.18
CA ALA A 350 9.95 36.13 48.65
C ALA A 350 9.41 34.96 49.50
N MET A 351 10.31 34.00 49.77
CA MET A 351 10.37 33.15 50.99
C MET A 351 9.37 31.97 51.04
N VAL A 352 9.65 30.75 51.51
CA VAL A 352 10.49 30.23 52.61
C VAL A 352 10.85 28.75 52.34
N CYS A 353 12.03 28.31 52.79
CA CYS A 353 12.42 26.90 52.93
C CYS A 353 11.75 26.23 54.13
N GLY A 354 11.30 24.98 53.97
CA GLY A 354 10.95 24.06 55.04
C GLY A 354 11.17 22.63 54.58
#